data_AF-A0AB32X922-F1
#
_entry.id   AF-A0AB32X922-F1
#
_cell.length_a   1.000
_cell.length_b   1.000
_cell.length_c   1.000
_cell.angle_alpha   90.00
_cell.angle_beta   90.00
_cell.angle_gamma   90.00
#
_symmetry.space_group_name_H-M   'P 1'
#
loop_
_entity.id
_entity.type
_entity.pdbx_description
1 polymer ?
#
loop_
_entity_poly.entity_id
_entity_poly.type
_entity_poly.pdbx_seq_one_letter_code
_entity_poly.pdbx_strand_id
1 'polypeptide(L)'
;MKLPKALNEATAGAALKYHIKRALERSHTISDFSKQLELSAKNSQFTNNTLKIIEELNNGIKQASEELKEKASDLERAITPLKEFGKNYPEFALKPKEALEKLLQEKNGQVAGAAYRDDLGGIDFVWGKPKTKDSNGYGLAHILEKREKQYKELGLTTEQAKERTNELLKEIPNILQKGFKEGDMPGYAAIVLNNSKVILSKFKGDNELKNHYMITSFEMDEKVLRELETIAPLSNDYRDGSRSISNLNEPNLIQNPLTSQEDLLKTQEKPQKATQEPLSEQAKAEKLAKLESEKLESEQEFLTSYQIFLKEAKGNATNFKLIRPKALKR
;
A
#
# COMPACT_ATOMS: atom_id res chain seq x y z
N MET A 1 -21.19 57.71 -5.96
CA MET A 1 -20.75 57.13 -4.66
C MET A 1 -19.90 55.89 -4.94
N LYS A 2 -18.64 55.83 -4.49
CA LYS A 2 -17.82 54.60 -4.53
C LYS A 2 -18.12 53.80 -3.27
N LEU A 3 -18.54 52.54 -3.43
CA LEU A 3 -18.77 51.62 -2.30
C LEU A 3 -17.44 51.30 -1.57
N PRO A 4 -17.47 51.13 -0.23
CA PRO A 4 -16.27 50.86 0.57
C PRO A 4 -15.62 49.53 0.17
N LYS A 5 -14.31 49.56 -0.05
CA LYS A 5 -13.49 48.45 -0.61
C LYS A 5 -13.78 47.07 0.00
N ALA A 6 -14.01 47.00 1.31
CA ALA A 6 -14.32 45.76 2.03
C ALA A 6 -15.67 45.11 1.63
N LEU A 7 -16.69 45.93 1.31
CA LEU A 7 -17.98 45.41 0.85
C LEU A 7 -17.84 44.79 -0.55
N ASN A 8 -17.00 45.40 -1.38
CA ASN A 8 -16.74 45.01 -2.76
C ASN A 8 -16.03 43.64 -2.84
N GLU A 9 -15.08 43.41 -1.92
CA GLU A 9 -14.34 42.14 -1.81
C GLU A 9 -15.20 41.01 -1.23
N ALA A 10 -16.05 41.30 -0.23
CA ALA A 10 -17.00 40.32 0.32
C ALA A 10 -18.04 39.87 -0.73
N THR A 11 -18.58 40.80 -1.51
CA THR A 11 -19.52 40.48 -2.60
C THR A 11 -18.83 39.71 -3.74
N ALA A 12 -17.59 40.07 -4.10
CA ALA A 12 -16.81 39.35 -5.12
C ALA A 12 -16.47 37.91 -4.69
N GLY A 13 -16.12 37.70 -3.41
CA GLY A 13 -15.88 36.37 -2.85
C GLY A 13 -17.13 35.49 -2.84
N ALA A 14 -18.29 36.05 -2.50
CA ALA A 14 -19.57 35.35 -2.56
C ALA A 14 -19.97 34.94 -3.99
N ALA A 15 -19.75 35.84 -4.96
CA ALA A 15 -19.98 35.55 -6.37
C ALA A 15 -19.05 34.44 -6.89
N LEU A 16 -17.74 34.55 -6.65
CA LEU A 16 -16.79 33.50 -7.03
C LEU A 16 -17.16 32.13 -6.45
N LYS A 17 -17.53 32.10 -5.16
CA LYS A 17 -17.99 30.88 -4.49
C LYS A 17 -19.23 30.27 -5.14
N TYR A 18 -20.21 31.10 -5.53
CA TYR A 18 -21.40 30.64 -6.24
C TYR A 18 -21.04 29.98 -7.57
N HIS A 19 -20.16 30.62 -8.36
CA HIS A 19 -19.75 30.12 -9.66
C HIS A 19 -18.93 28.83 -9.57
N ILE A 20 -18.02 28.72 -8.60
CA ILE A 20 -17.32 27.46 -8.30
C ILE A 20 -18.32 26.35 -7.92
N LYS A 21 -19.26 26.63 -7.01
CA LYS A 21 -20.28 25.64 -6.61
C LYS A 21 -21.10 25.16 -7.80
N ARG A 22 -21.52 26.07 -8.66
CA ARG A 22 -22.32 25.76 -9.85
C ARG A 22 -21.51 24.97 -10.89
N ALA A 23 -20.22 25.25 -11.03
CA ALA A 23 -19.33 24.45 -11.87
C ALA A 23 -19.19 23.03 -11.30
N LEU A 24 -19.02 22.85 -9.99
CA LEU A 24 -18.98 21.52 -9.36
C LEU A 24 -20.28 20.74 -9.58
N GLU A 25 -21.44 21.37 -9.34
CA GLU A 25 -22.76 20.72 -9.47
C GLU A 25 -23.07 20.24 -10.91
N ARG A 26 -22.37 20.78 -11.91
CA ARG A 26 -22.60 20.50 -13.34
C ARG A 26 -21.53 19.62 -13.97
N SER A 27 -20.49 19.30 -13.21
CA SER A 27 -19.32 18.64 -13.73
C SER A 27 -19.21 17.24 -13.16
N HIS A 28 -19.04 16.28 -14.07
CA HIS A 28 -18.88 14.87 -13.75
C HIS A 28 -17.42 14.44 -13.80
N THR A 29 -16.53 15.31 -14.31
CA THR A 29 -15.08 15.11 -14.36
C THR A 29 -14.33 16.40 -14.03
N ILE A 30 -13.05 16.28 -13.69
CA ILE A 30 -12.14 17.42 -13.44
C ILE A 30 -12.00 18.32 -14.69
N SER A 31 -12.00 17.70 -15.88
CA SER A 31 -11.94 18.41 -17.16
C SER A 31 -13.21 19.24 -17.38
N ASP A 32 -14.38 18.66 -17.09
CA ASP A 32 -15.65 19.37 -17.19
C ASP A 32 -15.72 20.51 -16.17
N PHE A 33 -15.24 20.29 -14.94
CA PHE A 33 -15.20 21.34 -13.91
C PHE A 33 -14.39 22.54 -14.40
N SER A 34 -13.19 22.31 -14.92
CA SER A 34 -12.31 23.37 -15.41
C SER A 34 -12.97 24.16 -16.55
N LYS A 35 -13.61 23.45 -17.51
CA LYS A 35 -14.35 24.08 -18.61
C LYS A 35 -15.55 24.90 -18.11
N GLN A 36 -16.34 24.36 -17.19
CA GLN A 36 -17.51 25.05 -16.64
C GLN A 36 -17.10 26.29 -15.83
N LEU A 37 -16.02 26.20 -15.06
CA LEU A 37 -15.49 27.33 -14.31
C LEU A 37 -14.96 28.42 -15.25
N GLU A 38 -14.27 28.05 -16.32
CA GLU A 38 -13.76 29.00 -17.32
C GLU A 38 -14.91 29.70 -18.08
N LEU A 39 -15.92 28.95 -18.53
CA LEU A 39 -17.13 29.50 -19.15
C LEU A 39 -17.85 30.45 -18.19
N SER A 40 -17.97 30.04 -16.93
CA SER A 40 -18.58 30.84 -15.89
C SER A 40 -17.81 32.13 -15.64
N ALA A 41 -16.47 32.09 -15.66
CA ALA A 41 -15.63 33.28 -15.51
C ALA A 41 -15.78 34.25 -16.69
N LYS A 42 -15.82 33.74 -17.93
CA LYS A 42 -16.05 34.55 -19.15
C LYS A 42 -17.41 35.24 -19.17
N ASN A 43 -18.44 34.57 -18.66
CA ASN A 43 -19.82 35.08 -18.64
C ASN A 43 -20.11 36.00 -17.45
N SER A 44 -19.17 36.16 -16.52
CA SER A 44 -19.36 36.93 -15.29
C SER A 44 -18.63 38.27 -15.35
N GLN A 45 -19.17 39.30 -14.71
CA GLN A 45 -18.49 40.60 -14.55
C GLN A 45 -17.52 40.59 -13.37
N PHE A 46 -16.57 39.66 -13.40
CA PHE A 46 -15.54 39.56 -12.37
C PHE A 46 -14.49 40.66 -12.52
N THR A 47 -13.91 41.06 -11.39
CA THR A 47 -12.74 41.95 -11.41
C THR A 47 -11.51 41.22 -11.94
N ASN A 48 -10.53 41.95 -12.48
CA ASN A 48 -9.27 41.37 -12.94
C ASN A 48 -8.57 40.52 -11.86
N ASN A 49 -8.63 40.94 -10.59
CA ASN A 49 -8.08 40.16 -9.48
C ASN A 49 -8.80 38.82 -9.30
N THR A 50 -10.13 38.81 -9.43
CA THR A 50 -10.94 37.58 -9.33
C THR A 50 -10.68 36.65 -10.52
N LEU A 51 -10.54 37.20 -11.74
CA LEU A 51 -10.16 36.43 -12.92
C LEU A 51 -8.79 35.78 -12.76
N LYS A 52 -7.81 36.52 -12.23
CA LYS A 52 -6.48 35.97 -11.92
C LYS A 52 -6.54 34.81 -10.93
N ILE A 53 -7.36 34.91 -9.88
CA ILE A 53 -7.57 33.81 -8.92
C ILE A 53 -8.18 32.58 -9.61
N ILE A 54 -9.14 32.77 -10.51
CA ILE A 54 -9.73 31.65 -11.28
C ILE A 54 -8.71 31.00 -12.20
N GLU A 55 -7.85 31.81 -12.85
CA GLU A 55 -6.77 31.31 -13.70
C GLU A 55 -5.75 30.49 -12.89
N GLU A 56 -5.28 31.02 -11.75
CA GLU A 56 -4.39 30.30 -10.83
C GLU A 56 -5.02 28.98 -10.34
N LEU A 57 -6.32 29.00 -10.03
CA LEU A 57 -7.06 27.80 -9.62
C LEU A 57 -7.12 26.76 -10.76
N ASN A 58 -7.47 27.16 -11.98
CA ASN A 58 -7.51 26.26 -13.14
C ASN A 58 -6.13 25.67 -13.45
N ASN A 59 -5.07 26.47 -13.34
CA ASN A 59 -3.70 25.99 -13.51
C ASN A 59 -3.30 24.96 -12.44
N GLY A 60 -3.65 25.21 -11.17
CA GLY A 60 -3.41 24.25 -10.08
C GLY A 60 -4.19 22.94 -10.26
N ILE A 61 -5.44 23.02 -10.75
CA ILE A 61 -6.25 21.83 -11.06
C ILE A 61 -5.66 21.03 -12.21
N LYS A 62 -5.17 21.72 -13.25
CA LYS A 62 -4.50 21.09 -14.38
C LYS A 62 -3.26 20.32 -13.93
N GLN A 63 -2.40 20.95 -13.13
CA GLN A 63 -1.19 20.31 -12.57
C GLN A 63 -1.54 19.09 -11.72
N ALA A 64 -2.49 19.22 -10.79
CA ALA A 64 -2.92 18.09 -9.97
C ALA A 64 -3.51 16.95 -10.82
N SER A 65 -4.24 17.28 -11.90
CA SER A 65 -4.78 16.27 -12.81
C SER A 65 -3.69 15.54 -13.60
N GLU A 66 -2.62 16.23 -14.00
CA GLU A 66 -1.47 15.63 -14.66
C GLU A 66 -0.71 14.70 -13.70
N GLU A 67 -0.42 15.15 -12.48
CA GLU A 67 0.21 14.32 -11.44
C GLU A 67 -0.59 13.06 -11.11
N LEU A 68 -1.92 13.16 -11.01
CA LEU A 68 -2.79 12.00 -10.77
C LEU A 68 -2.78 11.01 -11.93
N LYS A 69 -2.71 11.48 -13.18
CA LYS A 69 -2.62 10.61 -14.36
C LYS A 69 -1.31 9.83 -14.38
N GLU A 70 -0.20 10.48 -14.04
CA GLU A 70 1.10 9.82 -13.94
C GLU A 70 1.07 8.73 -12.86
N LYS A 71 0.59 9.05 -11.66
CA LYS A 71 0.45 8.07 -10.57
C LYS A 71 -0.46 6.90 -10.92
N ALA A 72 -1.57 7.15 -11.60
CA ALA A 72 -2.47 6.09 -12.05
C ALA A 72 -1.78 5.15 -13.04
N SER A 73 -1.01 5.70 -13.99
CA SER A 73 -0.23 4.90 -14.94
C SER A 73 0.87 4.09 -14.24
N ASP A 74 1.54 4.66 -13.23
CA ASP A 74 2.54 3.96 -12.44
C ASP A 74 1.94 2.78 -11.67
N LEU A 75 0.77 2.98 -11.07
CA LEU A 75 0.03 1.94 -10.36
C LEU A 75 -0.45 0.83 -11.31
N GLU A 76 -0.97 1.19 -12.49
CA GLU A 76 -1.40 0.21 -13.50
C GLU A 76 -0.23 -0.67 -13.95
N ARG A 77 0.94 -0.06 -14.17
CA ARG A 77 2.18 -0.79 -14.48
C ARG A 77 2.59 -1.69 -13.31
N ALA A 78 2.55 -1.17 -12.08
CA ALA A 78 2.93 -1.90 -10.86
C ALA A 78 2.07 -3.14 -10.57
N ILE A 79 0.80 -3.17 -10.98
CA ILE A 79 -0.10 -4.32 -10.76
C ILE A 79 -0.20 -5.25 -11.98
N THR A 80 0.58 -4.98 -13.03
CA THR A 80 0.59 -5.82 -14.23
C THR A 80 1.39 -7.10 -13.95
N PRO A 81 0.80 -8.30 -14.10
CA PRO A 81 1.47 -9.53 -13.72
C PRO A 81 2.61 -9.92 -14.67
N LEU A 82 3.71 -10.41 -14.08
CA LEU A 82 4.85 -10.93 -14.81
C LEU A 82 4.68 -12.43 -15.08
N LYS A 83 4.49 -12.82 -16.34
CA LYS A 83 4.16 -14.20 -16.76
C LYS A 83 5.13 -15.26 -16.21
N GLU A 84 6.38 -14.88 -15.99
CA GLU A 84 7.47 -15.75 -15.55
C GLU A 84 7.37 -16.24 -14.09
N PHE A 85 6.42 -15.71 -13.31
CA PHE A 85 6.15 -16.16 -11.95
C PHE A 85 4.88 -17.02 -11.85
N GLY A 86 4.25 -17.38 -12.98
CA GLY A 86 3.10 -18.28 -13.01
C GLY A 86 1.78 -17.58 -12.70
N LYS A 87 0.89 -18.27 -11.97
CA LYS A 87 -0.45 -17.78 -11.63
C LYS A 87 -0.36 -16.49 -10.82
N ASN A 88 -1.10 -15.45 -11.22
CA ASN A 88 -1.25 -14.22 -10.46
C ASN A 88 -2.54 -14.26 -9.64
N TYR A 89 -2.50 -13.68 -8.43
CA TYR A 89 -3.69 -13.47 -7.58
C TYR A 89 -3.99 -11.96 -7.45
N PRO A 90 -4.62 -11.35 -8.49
CA PRO A 90 -4.81 -9.90 -8.57
C PRO A 90 -5.72 -9.31 -7.49
N GLU A 91 -6.55 -10.14 -6.84
CA GLU A 91 -7.47 -9.73 -5.78
C GLU A 91 -6.76 -9.26 -4.48
N PHE A 92 -5.48 -9.58 -4.34
CA PHE A 92 -4.61 -9.20 -3.23
C PHE A 92 -3.57 -8.12 -3.58
N ALA A 93 -3.67 -7.51 -4.77
CA ALA A 93 -2.83 -6.36 -5.10
C ALA A 93 -3.06 -5.21 -4.10
N LEU A 94 -1.99 -4.51 -3.74
CA LEU A 94 -1.96 -3.44 -2.72
C LEU A 94 -2.43 -3.87 -1.32
N LYS A 95 -2.51 -5.17 -1.06
CA LYS A 95 -2.90 -5.78 0.22
C LYS A 95 -1.78 -6.71 0.70
N PRO A 96 -0.66 -6.15 1.19
CA PRO A 96 0.56 -6.92 1.37
C PRO A 96 0.43 -8.04 2.41
N LYS A 97 -0.43 -7.89 3.43
CA LYS A 97 -0.66 -8.94 4.43
C LYS A 97 -1.40 -10.13 3.83
N GLU A 98 -2.51 -9.85 3.16
CA GLU A 98 -3.35 -10.84 2.51
C GLU A 98 -2.63 -11.51 1.33
N ALA A 99 -1.81 -10.75 0.60
CA ALA A 99 -0.94 -11.26 -0.45
C ALA A 99 0.08 -12.27 0.07
N LEU A 100 0.71 -11.96 1.21
CA LEU A 100 1.64 -12.87 1.88
C LEU A 100 0.93 -14.15 2.30
N GLU A 101 -0.18 -14.04 3.02
CA GLU A 101 -0.96 -15.18 3.50
C GLU A 101 -1.43 -16.06 2.33
N LYS A 102 -1.91 -15.45 1.25
CA LYS A 102 -2.33 -16.18 0.05
C LYS A 102 -1.18 -16.99 -0.55
N LEU A 103 0.00 -16.39 -0.70
CA LEU A 103 1.15 -17.10 -1.27
C LEU A 103 1.71 -18.18 -0.35
N LEU A 104 1.66 -17.98 0.97
CA LEU A 104 2.03 -19.01 1.95
C LEU A 104 1.07 -20.22 1.90
N GLN A 105 -0.22 -19.97 1.64
CA GLN A 105 -1.23 -21.01 1.46
C GLN A 105 -1.04 -21.78 0.14
N GLU A 106 -0.91 -21.06 -0.97
CA GLU A 106 -0.87 -21.65 -2.31
C GLU A 106 0.48 -22.25 -2.67
N LYS A 107 1.56 -21.70 -2.10
CA LYS A 107 2.95 -22.10 -2.34
C LYS A 107 3.32 -22.13 -3.82
N ASN A 108 2.76 -21.21 -4.59
CA ASN A 108 3.05 -21.02 -6.01
C ASN A 108 2.62 -19.60 -6.43
N GLY A 109 3.00 -19.21 -7.65
CA GLY A 109 2.50 -17.99 -8.27
C GLY A 109 3.10 -16.70 -7.72
N GLN A 110 2.33 -15.63 -7.89
CA GLN A 110 2.68 -14.26 -7.48
C GLN A 110 1.43 -13.45 -7.11
N VAL A 111 1.68 -12.35 -6.39
CA VAL A 111 0.79 -11.20 -6.30
C VAL A 111 1.57 -10.01 -6.84
N ALA A 112 1.29 -9.64 -8.10
CA ALA A 112 1.89 -8.48 -8.73
C ALA A 112 1.38 -7.19 -8.06
N GLY A 113 2.29 -6.28 -7.72
CA GLY A 113 1.98 -5.06 -6.98
C GLY A 113 1.35 -5.35 -5.62
N ALA A 114 1.79 -6.39 -4.92
CA ALA A 114 1.37 -6.69 -3.55
C ALA A 114 1.55 -5.50 -2.60
N ALA A 115 2.62 -4.73 -2.81
CA ALA A 115 2.82 -3.42 -2.22
C ALA A 115 3.24 -2.40 -3.29
N TYR A 116 3.14 -1.11 -2.95
CA TYR A 116 3.61 -0.01 -3.79
C TYR A 116 4.30 1.03 -2.91
N ARG A 117 5.38 1.62 -3.42
CA ARG A 117 6.05 2.76 -2.78
C ARG A 117 6.46 3.78 -3.83
N ASP A 118 6.26 5.06 -3.55
CA ASP A 118 6.64 6.15 -4.48
C ASP A 118 8.15 6.15 -4.83
N ASP A 119 9.01 5.66 -3.92
CA ASP A 119 10.47 5.61 -4.11
C ASP A 119 10.98 4.36 -4.87
N LEU A 120 10.10 3.38 -5.15
CA LEU A 120 10.46 2.11 -5.78
C LEU A 120 9.53 1.68 -6.93
N GLY A 121 8.24 2.01 -6.87
CA GLY A 121 7.18 1.47 -7.73
C GLY A 121 6.50 0.24 -7.14
N GLY A 122 6.04 -0.65 -8.02
CA GLY A 122 5.37 -1.90 -7.63
C GLY A 122 6.32 -2.90 -7.00
N ILE A 123 5.87 -3.54 -5.91
CA ILE A 123 6.59 -4.60 -5.23
C ILE A 123 5.75 -5.87 -5.32
N ASP A 124 6.28 -6.85 -6.02
CA ASP A 124 5.67 -8.14 -6.23
C ASP A 124 6.06 -9.11 -5.12
N PHE A 125 5.07 -9.81 -4.60
CA PHE A 125 5.33 -10.98 -3.77
C PHE A 125 5.29 -12.18 -4.70
N VAL A 126 6.36 -12.95 -4.74
CA VAL A 126 6.44 -14.17 -5.56
C VAL A 126 6.75 -15.35 -4.67
N TRP A 127 6.18 -16.51 -4.98
CA TRP A 127 6.55 -17.73 -4.26
C TRP A 127 8.02 -18.07 -4.51
N GLY A 128 8.44 -18.06 -5.78
CA GLY A 128 9.83 -18.24 -6.18
C GLY A 128 10.36 -19.66 -6.00
N LYS A 129 11.66 -19.78 -5.73
CA LYS A 129 12.37 -21.06 -5.64
C LYS A 129 13.45 -21.01 -4.55
N PRO A 130 13.67 -22.12 -3.81
CA PRO A 130 14.76 -22.24 -2.86
C PRO A 130 16.13 -22.12 -3.53
N LYS A 131 17.18 -21.92 -2.72
CA LYS A 131 18.54 -21.83 -3.24
C LYS A 131 19.07 -23.23 -3.53
N THR A 132 19.67 -23.42 -4.69
CA THR A 132 20.30 -24.68 -5.09
C THR A 132 21.77 -24.44 -5.46
N LYS A 133 22.49 -25.50 -5.85
CA LYS A 133 23.86 -25.35 -6.36
C LYS A 133 23.90 -24.52 -7.66
N ASP A 134 22.82 -24.57 -8.44
CA ASP A 134 22.74 -23.97 -9.79
C ASP A 134 21.88 -22.70 -9.82
N SER A 135 21.30 -22.27 -8.69
CA SER A 135 20.40 -21.12 -8.60
C SER A 135 20.53 -20.41 -7.26
N ASN A 136 20.61 -19.08 -7.29
CA ASN A 136 20.71 -18.25 -6.09
C ASN A 136 19.46 -18.28 -5.19
N GLY A 137 18.34 -18.82 -5.68
CA GLY A 137 17.05 -18.78 -4.99
C GLY A 137 16.45 -17.37 -5.00
N TYR A 138 15.12 -17.27 -4.91
CA TYR A 138 14.40 -16.01 -4.81
C TYR A 138 12.98 -16.23 -4.28
N GLY A 139 12.30 -15.14 -3.90
CA GLY A 139 10.92 -15.18 -3.42
C GLY A 139 10.78 -15.73 -2.00
N LEU A 140 9.53 -15.95 -1.61
CA LEU A 140 9.17 -16.42 -0.27
C LEU A 140 9.72 -17.82 0.04
N ALA A 141 9.77 -18.72 -0.95
CA ALA A 141 10.31 -20.06 -0.78
C ALA A 141 11.78 -20.04 -0.33
N HIS A 142 12.59 -19.14 -0.91
CA HIS A 142 13.98 -18.97 -0.52
C HIS A 142 14.12 -18.40 0.91
N ILE A 143 13.28 -17.42 1.25
CA ILE A 143 13.30 -16.81 2.59
C ILE A 143 12.94 -17.84 3.65
N LEU A 144 11.88 -18.62 3.43
CA LEU A 144 11.44 -19.68 4.34
C LEU A 144 12.57 -20.68 4.60
N GLU A 145 13.18 -21.23 3.55
CA GLU A 145 14.28 -22.18 3.66
C GLU A 145 15.46 -21.61 4.45
N LYS A 146 15.88 -20.37 4.12
CA LYS A 146 17.01 -19.71 4.78
C LYS A 146 16.75 -19.51 6.28
N ARG A 147 15.54 -19.06 6.64
CA ARG A 147 15.15 -18.77 8.03
C ARG A 147 14.96 -20.03 8.85
N GLU A 148 14.29 -21.04 8.30
CA GLU A 148 14.14 -22.34 8.96
C GLU A 148 15.50 -22.99 9.24
N LYS A 149 16.43 -22.93 8.27
CA LYS A 149 17.79 -23.46 8.46
C LYS A 149 18.53 -22.71 9.56
N GLN A 150 18.46 -21.38 9.57
CA GLN A 150 19.11 -20.55 10.58
C GLN A 150 18.58 -20.88 11.99
N TYR A 151 17.26 -21.05 12.16
CA TYR A 151 16.70 -21.44 13.46
C TYR A 151 17.11 -22.86 13.89
N LYS A 152 17.23 -23.81 12.96
CA LYS A 152 17.75 -25.15 13.28
C LYS A 152 19.21 -25.12 13.73
N GLU A 153 20.03 -24.28 13.11
CA GLU A 153 21.43 -24.05 13.54
C GLU A 153 21.51 -23.41 14.94
N LEU A 154 20.45 -22.71 15.36
CA LEU A 154 20.26 -22.21 16.73
C LEU A 154 19.71 -23.26 17.71
N GLY A 155 19.42 -24.48 17.26
CA GLY A 155 18.98 -25.60 18.12
C GLY A 155 17.48 -25.85 18.16
N LEU A 156 16.67 -25.14 17.38
CA LEU A 156 15.21 -25.36 17.32
C LEU A 156 14.87 -26.66 16.58
N THR A 157 13.75 -27.28 16.96
CA THR A 157 13.17 -28.39 16.20
C THR A 157 12.64 -27.91 14.85
N THR A 158 12.33 -28.85 13.94
CA THR A 158 11.81 -28.50 12.62
C THR A 158 10.47 -27.79 12.70
N GLU A 159 9.61 -28.20 13.63
CA GLU A 159 8.28 -27.63 13.85
C GLU A 159 8.39 -26.22 14.42
N GLN A 160 9.22 -26.02 15.44
CA GLN A 160 9.48 -24.71 16.04
C GLN A 160 10.09 -23.74 15.02
N ALA A 161 11.08 -24.18 14.25
CA ALA A 161 11.72 -23.36 13.23
C ALA A 161 10.70 -22.88 12.17
N LYS A 162 9.78 -23.75 11.75
CA LYS A 162 8.70 -23.40 10.82
C LYS A 162 7.73 -22.39 11.40
N GLU A 163 7.27 -22.61 12.64
CA GLU A 163 6.35 -21.72 13.32
C GLU A 163 6.96 -20.31 13.49
N ARG A 164 8.17 -20.24 14.05
CA ARG A 164 8.89 -18.96 14.21
C ARG A 164 9.18 -18.26 12.90
N THR A 165 9.49 -19.03 11.85
CA THR A 165 9.69 -18.46 10.51
C THR A 165 8.38 -17.85 9.99
N ASN A 166 7.25 -18.55 10.10
CA ASN A 166 5.96 -18.05 9.64
C ASN A 166 5.53 -16.78 10.40
N GLU A 167 5.77 -16.72 11.72
CA GLU A 167 5.53 -15.51 12.51
C GLU A 167 6.40 -14.35 12.04
N LEU A 168 7.70 -14.61 11.86
CA LEU A 168 8.66 -13.61 11.42
C LEU A 168 8.28 -13.01 10.06
N LEU A 169 7.85 -13.83 9.08
CA LEU A 169 7.44 -13.34 7.76
C LEU A 169 6.28 -12.32 7.80
N LYS A 170 5.41 -12.36 8.83
CA LYS A 170 4.30 -11.41 8.98
C LYS A 170 4.77 -9.96 9.19
N GLU A 171 6.04 -9.76 9.53
CA GLU A 171 6.64 -8.42 9.63
C GLU A 171 6.96 -7.81 8.26
N ILE A 172 7.11 -8.61 7.19
CA ILE A 172 7.48 -8.10 5.85
C ILE A 172 6.55 -6.96 5.38
N PRO A 173 5.20 -7.09 5.43
CA PRO A 173 4.29 -6.00 5.09
C PRO A 173 4.53 -4.72 5.91
N ASN A 174 4.77 -4.85 7.21
CA ASN A 174 5.00 -3.70 8.11
C ASN A 174 6.33 -3.01 7.79
N ILE A 175 7.39 -3.78 7.49
CA ILE A 175 8.69 -3.26 7.06
C ILE A 175 8.58 -2.55 5.72
N LEU A 176 7.88 -3.12 4.73
CA LEU A 176 7.69 -2.47 3.44
C LEU A 176 6.89 -1.17 3.55
N GLN A 177 5.92 -1.11 4.46
CA GLN A 177 5.10 0.07 4.67
C GLN A 177 5.83 1.19 5.42
N LYS A 178 6.59 0.87 6.48
CA LYS A 178 7.15 1.87 7.41
C LYS A 178 8.67 2.00 7.38
N GLY A 179 9.35 1.03 6.77
CA GLY A 179 10.80 1.01 6.68
C GLY A 179 11.32 2.06 5.71
N PHE A 180 12.56 2.49 5.96
CA PHE A 180 13.25 3.41 5.08
C PHE A 180 14.11 2.62 4.09
N LYS A 181 14.32 3.19 2.91
CA LYS A 181 15.22 2.62 1.90
C LYS A 181 16.67 2.89 2.32
N GLU A 182 17.45 1.84 2.48
CA GLU A 182 18.87 1.88 2.82
C GLU A 182 19.73 1.71 1.56
N GLY A 183 20.55 2.71 1.26
CA GLY A 183 21.50 2.71 0.15
C GLY A 183 20.86 2.78 -1.25
N ASP A 184 21.70 3.07 -2.23
CA ASP A 184 21.36 3.06 -3.65
C ASP A 184 22.25 2.04 -4.36
N MET A 185 21.85 0.77 -4.26
CA MET A 185 22.52 -0.30 -4.99
C MET A 185 21.82 -0.48 -6.34
N PRO A 186 22.52 -0.40 -7.49
CA PRO A 186 21.88 -0.55 -8.80
C PRO A 186 21.11 -1.86 -8.89
N GLY A 187 19.81 -1.79 -9.14
CA GLY A 187 18.96 -2.97 -9.28
C GLY A 187 18.44 -3.59 -8.00
N TYR A 188 18.86 -3.11 -6.82
CA TYR A 188 18.42 -3.64 -5.54
C TYR A 188 17.92 -2.53 -4.62
N ALA A 189 17.00 -2.86 -3.74
CA ALA A 189 16.58 -1.98 -2.66
C ALA A 189 16.54 -2.75 -1.34
N ALA A 190 17.14 -2.18 -0.30
CA ALA A 190 17.00 -2.69 1.05
C ALA A 190 16.02 -1.79 1.81
N ILE A 191 14.94 -2.36 2.34
CA ILE A 191 14.00 -1.65 3.22
C ILE A 191 14.27 -2.08 4.64
N VAL A 192 14.68 -1.13 5.48
CA VAL A 192 15.10 -1.38 6.85
C VAL A 192 14.10 -0.77 7.82
N LEU A 193 13.73 -1.56 8.83
CA LEU A 193 12.94 -1.11 9.96
C LEU A 193 13.44 -1.83 11.21
N ASN A 194 13.89 -1.06 12.20
CA ASN A 194 14.56 -1.60 13.40
C ASN A 194 15.74 -2.51 13.00
N ASN A 195 15.78 -3.74 13.52
CA ASN A 195 16.85 -4.71 13.28
C ASN A 195 16.49 -5.70 12.15
N SER A 196 15.55 -5.30 11.29
CA SER A 196 14.97 -6.10 10.22
C SER A 196 15.14 -5.42 8.87
N LYS A 197 15.47 -6.20 7.84
CA LYS A 197 15.79 -5.71 6.49
C LYS A 197 15.18 -6.60 5.42
N VAL A 198 14.32 -6.05 4.57
CA VAL A 198 13.78 -6.74 3.39
C VAL A 198 14.59 -6.31 2.17
N ILE A 199 15.14 -7.27 1.44
CA ILE A 199 15.90 -7.03 0.20
C ILE A 199 15.00 -7.32 -0.99
N LEU A 200 14.97 -6.36 -1.91
CA LEU A 200 14.19 -6.35 -3.13
C LEU A 200 15.13 -6.30 -4.33
N SER A 201 14.74 -6.93 -5.44
CA SER A 201 15.49 -6.94 -6.69
C SER A 201 14.62 -6.50 -7.87
N LYS A 202 15.15 -5.65 -8.74
CA LYS A 202 14.60 -5.34 -10.08
C LYS A 202 14.89 -6.44 -11.09
N PHE A 203 15.66 -7.45 -10.71
CA PHE A 203 16.14 -8.47 -11.63
C PHE A 203 15.79 -9.87 -11.14
N LYS A 204 15.52 -10.75 -12.10
CA LYS A 204 15.50 -12.20 -11.89
C LYS A 204 16.54 -12.82 -12.83
N GLY A 205 17.70 -13.15 -12.25
CA GLY A 205 18.89 -13.44 -13.06
C GLY A 205 19.25 -12.18 -13.86
N ASP A 206 19.39 -12.33 -15.18
CA ASP A 206 19.73 -11.21 -16.07
C ASP A 206 18.50 -10.45 -16.61
N ASN A 207 17.28 -10.90 -16.28
CA ASN A 207 16.05 -10.29 -16.77
C ASN A 207 15.57 -9.15 -15.85
N GLU A 208 15.42 -7.96 -16.41
CA GLU A 208 14.85 -6.80 -15.70
C GLU A 208 13.32 -6.92 -15.58
N LEU A 209 12.81 -6.80 -14.36
CA LEU A 209 11.41 -6.77 -13.98
C LEU A 209 10.91 -5.32 -14.10
N LYS A 210 10.56 -4.92 -15.33
CA LYS A 210 10.25 -3.52 -15.69
C LYS A 210 9.16 -2.90 -14.78
N ASN A 211 9.54 -1.94 -13.94
CA ASN A 211 8.68 -1.25 -12.95
C ASN A 211 8.23 -2.14 -11.77
N HIS A 212 8.84 -3.30 -11.59
CA HIS A 212 8.59 -4.21 -10.49
C HIS A 212 9.86 -4.45 -9.68
N TYR A 213 9.68 -4.53 -8.38
CA TYR A 213 10.64 -5.10 -7.45
C TYR A 213 10.11 -6.41 -6.92
N MET A 214 10.96 -7.42 -6.85
CA MET A 214 10.62 -8.72 -6.29
C MET A 214 11.34 -8.90 -4.95
N ILE A 215 10.63 -9.41 -3.94
CA ILE A 215 11.28 -9.80 -2.68
C ILE A 215 12.26 -10.96 -2.93
N THR A 216 13.52 -10.77 -2.52
CA THR A 216 14.57 -11.78 -2.64
C THR A 216 15.12 -12.23 -1.30
N SER A 217 15.14 -11.36 -0.27
CA SER A 217 15.61 -11.75 1.05
C SER A 217 14.88 -11.02 2.15
N PHE A 218 14.90 -11.62 3.33
CA PHE A 218 14.50 -10.99 4.57
C PHE A 218 15.57 -11.32 5.59
N GLU A 219 16.15 -10.30 6.22
CA GLU A 219 17.27 -10.34 7.15
C GLU A 219 16.88 -9.76 8.51
N MET A 220 17.38 -10.38 9.58
CA MET A 220 17.19 -9.92 10.95
C MET A 220 18.50 -10.17 11.71
N ASP A 221 18.85 -9.26 12.62
CA ASP A 221 20.04 -9.41 13.47
C ASP A 221 19.97 -10.73 14.25
N GLU A 222 21.07 -11.49 14.21
CA GLU A 222 21.18 -12.79 14.88
C GLU A 222 20.97 -12.68 16.39
N LYS A 223 21.38 -11.56 17.01
CA LYS A 223 21.12 -11.30 18.43
C LYS A 223 19.63 -11.23 18.73
N VAL A 224 18.85 -10.59 17.86
CA VAL A 224 17.40 -10.50 18.01
C VAL A 224 16.72 -11.84 17.75
N LEU A 225 17.23 -12.62 16.79
CA LEU A 225 16.74 -13.98 16.55
C LEU A 225 16.95 -14.88 17.79
N ARG A 226 18.07 -14.71 18.50
CA ARG A 226 18.36 -15.38 19.79
C ARG A 226 17.53 -14.80 20.95
N GLU A 227 17.29 -13.50 21.01
CA GLU A 227 16.46 -12.92 22.07
C GLU A 227 14.97 -13.31 21.92
N LEU A 228 14.48 -13.43 20.69
CA LEU A 228 13.15 -14.00 20.40
C LEU A 228 13.05 -15.47 20.85
N GLU A 229 14.16 -16.22 20.88
CA GLU A 229 14.22 -17.55 21.49
C GLU A 229 13.82 -17.50 22.97
N THR A 230 14.37 -16.53 23.71
CA THR A 230 14.20 -16.38 25.16
C THR A 230 12.87 -15.78 25.62
N ILE A 231 12.06 -15.19 24.73
CA ILE A 231 10.77 -14.55 25.09
C ILE A 231 9.57 -15.50 24.96
N ALA A 232 9.69 -16.62 24.24
CA ALA A 232 8.70 -17.69 24.39
C ALA A 232 8.96 -18.39 25.73
N PRO A 233 7.93 -18.71 26.54
CA PRO A 233 8.15 -19.53 27.72
C PRO A 233 8.70 -20.86 27.25
N LEU A 234 10.01 -21.06 27.46
CA LEU A 234 10.63 -22.36 27.40
C LEU A 234 9.78 -23.26 28.32
N SER A 235 9.16 -24.29 27.74
CA SER A 235 8.79 -25.46 28.52
C SER A 235 10.08 -25.95 29.14
N ASN A 236 10.22 -25.69 30.43
CA ASN A 236 11.47 -25.76 31.17
C ASN A 236 11.75 -27.22 31.54
N ASP A 237 12.03 -28.05 30.54
CA ASP A 237 12.57 -29.40 30.71
C ASP A 237 13.96 -29.48 30.07
N TYR A 238 14.87 -28.65 30.58
CA TYR A 238 16.29 -28.96 30.55
C TYR A 238 16.84 -28.72 31.95
N ARG A 239 17.01 -29.82 32.68
CA ARG A 239 17.74 -29.84 33.94
C ARG A 239 19.24 -29.86 33.68
N ASP A 240 19.90 -29.03 34.49
CA ASP A 240 21.24 -29.15 35.05
C ASP A 240 22.42 -28.54 34.27
N GLY A 241 23.18 -27.69 34.96
CA GLY A 241 24.38 -27.04 34.43
C GLY A 241 24.65 -25.57 34.80
N SER A 242 24.22 -25.10 35.97
CA SER A 242 24.85 -23.98 36.73
C SER A 242 25.22 -22.66 35.99
N ARG A 243 24.46 -21.59 36.27
CA ARG A 243 24.94 -20.34 36.87
C ARG A 243 23.76 -19.40 37.16
N SER A 244 23.39 -19.33 38.44
CA SER A 244 22.55 -18.29 39.02
C SER A 244 23.33 -16.99 39.13
N ILE A 245 22.72 -15.86 38.75
CA ILE A 245 22.51 -14.60 39.53
C ILE A 245 21.34 -13.88 38.79
N SER A 246 20.07 -14.04 39.15
CA SER A 246 19.27 -13.34 40.18
C SER A 246 19.29 -11.79 40.10
N ASN A 247 18.18 -11.20 39.61
CA ASN A 247 17.32 -10.23 40.31
C ASN A 247 16.41 -9.54 39.26
N LEU A 248 15.12 -9.92 39.21
CA LEU A 248 14.00 -9.36 40.00
C LEU A 248 13.57 -7.97 39.52
N ASN A 249 12.43 -7.93 38.81
CA ASN A 249 11.24 -7.22 39.26
C ASN A 249 9.99 -7.84 38.60
N GLU A 250 8.95 -7.96 39.42
CA GLU A 250 7.80 -8.86 39.38
C GLU A 250 6.69 -8.60 38.33
N PRO A 251 5.76 -9.57 38.15
CA PRO A 251 4.83 -9.67 37.04
C PRO A 251 3.44 -9.07 37.35
N ASN A 252 2.62 -8.89 36.32
CA ASN A 252 1.16 -8.94 36.49
C ASN A 252 0.54 -9.94 35.51
N LEU A 253 0.08 -11.04 36.11
CA LEU A 253 -0.83 -12.05 35.56
C LEU A 253 -2.24 -11.48 35.52
N ILE A 254 -2.92 -11.58 34.38
CA ILE A 254 -4.35 -11.89 34.34
C ILE A 254 -4.54 -12.96 33.26
N GLN A 255 -4.63 -14.23 33.70
CA GLN A 255 -5.25 -15.33 32.96
C GLN A 255 -6.76 -15.26 33.16
N ASN A 256 -7.53 -15.61 32.12
CA ASN A 256 -8.71 -16.49 32.19
C ASN A 256 -9.29 -16.77 30.77
N PRO A 257 -10.06 -17.85 30.56
CA PRO A 257 -9.63 -18.97 29.70
C PRO A 257 -10.52 -19.24 28.48
N LEU A 258 -10.04 -20.10 27.58
CA LEU A 258 -10.85 -20.73 26.52
C LEU A 258 -11.94 -21.63 27.11
N THR A 259 -13.17 -21.56 26.56
CA THR A 259 -13.93 -22.75 26.16
C THR A 259 -15.13 -22.39 25.26
N SER A 260 -15.21 -23.12 24.13
CA SER A 260 -16.42 -23.61 23.46
C SER A 260 -17.39 -22.62 22.79
N GLN A 261 -17.37 -22.62 21.45
CA GLN A 261 -18.46 -23.21 20.67
C GLN A 261 -18.05 -23.43 19.20
N GLU A 262 -17.94 -24.71 18.85
CA GLU A 262 -18.22 -25.23 17.52
C GLU A 262 -19.66 -24.83 17.14
N ASP A 263 -19.92 -24.42 15.88
CA ASP A 263 -20.71 -25.23 14.94
C ASP A 263 -20.85 -24.51 13.58
N LEU A 264 -21.19 -25.29 12.55
CA LEU A 264 -21.62 -24.91 11.19
C LEU A 264 -20.56 -24.75 10.10
N LEU A 265 -19.89 -25.86 9.84
CA LEU A 265 -19.51 -26.27 8.48
C LEU A 265 -20.35 -27.49 8.11
N LYS A 266 -21.19 -27.38 7.07
CA LYS A 266 -21.66 -28.50 6.23
C LYS A 266 -22.50 -27.96 5.07
N THR A 267 -22.01 -28.12 3.84
CA THR A 267 -22.69 -28.91 2.79
C THR A 267 -21.62 -29.38 1.80
N GLN A 268 -21.77 -30.64 1.38
CA GLN A 268 -20.79 -31.54 0.79
C GLN A 268 -20.56 -31.38 -0.73
N GLU A 269 -19.38 -31.83 -1.14
CA GLU A 269 -18.86 -32.27 -2.46
C GLU A 269 -19.86 -33.06 -3.34
N LYS A 270 -19.78 -33.22 -4.68
CA LYS A 270 -18.63 -33.59 -5.58
C LYS A 270 -19.14 -33.69 -7.09
N PRO A 271 -18.38 -34.11 -8.15
CA PRO A 271 -17.49 -33.29 -8.99
C PRO A 271 -17.61 -33.47 -10.56
N GLN A 272 -16.75 -32.73 -11.30
CA GLN A 272 -16.14 -32.94 -12.65
C GLN A 272 -16.97 -32.76 -13.95
N LYS A 273 -16.55 -31.83 -14.84
CA LYS A 273 -15.61 -32.06 -15.99
C LYS A 273 -15.29 -30.75 -16.72
N ALA A 274 -14.10 -30.68 -17.32
CA ALA A 274 -13.48 -29.52 -17.95
C ALA A 274 -14.11 -29.07 -19.27
N THR A 275 -14.18 -27.75 -19.48
CA THR A 275 -13.99 -27.09 -20.79
C THR A 275 -13.27 -25.76 -20.56
N GLN A 276 -12.23 -25.54 -21.37
CA GLN A 276 -11.30 -24.42 -21.38
C GLN A 276 -11.96 -23.07 -21.76
N GLU A 277 -11.44 -21.99 -21.19
CA GLU A 277 -11.52 -20.53 -21.49
C GLU A 277 -12.48 -20.00 -22.59
N PRO A 278 -13.09 -18.80 -22.38
CA PRO A 278 -12.39 -17.60 -21.91
C PRO A 278 -13.08 -16.89 -20.73
N LEU A 279 -12.57 -17.10 -19.53
CA LEU A 279 -12.90 -16.28 -18.35
C LEU A 279 -12.00 -15.02 -18.23
N SER A 280 -11.03 -14.87 -19.13
CA SER A 280 -10.03 -13.79 -19.07
C SER A 280 -10.53 -12.43 -19.59
N GLU A 281 -11.56 -12.36 -20.43
CA GLU A 281 -12.09 -11.08 -20.93
C GLU A 281 -13.08 -10.45 -19.96
N GLN A 282 -13.92 -11.27 -19.31
CA GLN A 282 -14.90 -10.81 -18.33
C GLN A 282 -14.24 -10.28 -17.05
N ALA A 283 -13.17 -10.93 -16.58
CA ALA A 283 -12.38 -10.44 -15.45
C ALA A 283 -11.59 -9.16 -15.77
N LYS A 284 -11.20 -8.94 -17.03
CA LYS A 284 -10.58 -7.68 -17.47
C LYS A 284 -11.61 -6.56 -17.57
N ALA A 285 -12.81 -6.86 -18.08
CA ALA A 285 -13.92 -5.89 -18.16
C ALA A 285 -14.46 -5.50 -16.78
N GLU A 286 -14.60 -6.44 -15.86
CA GLU A 286 -14.97 -6.16 -14.47
C GLU A 286 -13.89 -5.37 -13.73
N LYS A 287 -12.61 -5.62 -13.99
CA LYS A 287 -11.51 -4.85 -13.42
C LYS A 287 -11.40 -3.45 -14.04
N LEU A 288 -11.70 -3.28 -15.33
CA LEU A 288 -11.78 -1.97 -15.98
C LEU A 288 -12.97 -1.16 -15.46
N ALA A 289 -14.13 -1.80 -15.30
CA ALA A 289 -15.31 -1.20 -14.70
C ALA A 289 -15.08 -0.83 -13.23
N LYS A 290 -14.31 -1.65 -12.50
CA LYS A 290 -13.90 -1.36 -11.12
C LYS A 290 -12.86 -0.24 -11.03
N LEU A 291 -11.92 -0.17 -11.97
CA LEU A 291 -10.96 0.92 -12.08
C LEU A 291 -11.65 2.23 -12.48
N GLU A 292 -12.64 2.17 -13.37
CA GLU A 292 -13.50 3.30 -13.71
C GLU A 292 -14.37 3.71 -12.53
N SER A 293 -14.92 2.77 -11.76
CA SER A 293 -15.70 3.10 -10.56
C SER A 293 -14.83 3.66 -9.44
N GLU A 294 -13.62 3.14 -9.21
CA GLU A 294 -12.65 3.66 -8.24
C GLU A 294 -12.13 5.04 -8.68
N LYS A 295 -11.93 5.26 -9.98
CA LYS A 295 -11.62 6.58 -10.52
C LYS A 295 -12.78 7.55 -10.29
N LEU A 296 -14.01 7.14 -10.56
CA LEU A 296 -15.21 7.94 -10.37
C LEU A 296 -15.46 8.21 -8.88
N GLU A 297 -15.17 7.25 -8.01
CA GLU A 297 -15.20 7.37 -6.55
C GLU A 297 -14.10 8.32 -6.06
N SER A 298 -12.88 8.24 -6.59
CA SER A 298 -11.80 9.20 -6.28
C SER A 298 -12.11 10.62 -6.78
N GLU A 299 -12.79 10.76 -7.92
CA GLU A 299 -13.29 12.04 -8.42
C GLU A 299 -14.43 12.55 -7.53
N GLN A 300 -15.32 11.69 -7.05
CA GLN A 300 -16.35 12.04 -6.07
C GLN A 300 -15.77 12.38 -4.69
N GLU A 301 -14.73 11.68 -4.23
CA GLU A 301 -14.01 11.96 -3.00
C GLU A 301 -13.26 13.28 -3.10
N PHE A 302 -12.68 13.61 -4.26
CA PHE A 302 -12.13 14.93 -4.54
C PHE A 302 -13.20 16.01 -4.45
N LEU A 303 -14.35 15.81 -5.11
CA LEU A 303 -15.48 16.74 -5.06
C LEU A 303 -16.03 16.88 -3.63
N THR A 304 -16.10 15.79 -2.87
CA THR A 304 -16.57 15.76 -1.48
C THR A 304 -15.58 16.43 -0.53
N SER A 305 -14.29 16.13 -0.66
CA SER A 305 -13.20 16.76 0.09
C SER A 305 -13.11 18.27 -0.21
N TYR A 306 -13.35 18.66 -1.45
CA TYR A 306 -13.41 20.06 -1.84
C TYR A 306 -14.67 20.77 -1.31
N GLN A 307 -15.81 20.09 -1.26
CA GLN A 307 -17.03 20.60 -0.60
C GLN A 307 -16.83 20.75 0.93
N ILE A 308 -16.12 19.83 1.58
CA ILE A 308 -15.72 19.92 2.99
C ILE A 308 -14.79 21.11 3.20
N PHE A 309 -13.76 21.27 2.37
CA PHE A 309 -12.86 22.43 2.38
C PHE A 309 -13.62 23.77 2.23
N LEU A 310 -14.60 23.85 1.32
CA LEU A 310 -15.45 25.02 1.14
C LEU A 310 -16.41 25.29 2.33
N LYS A 311 -16.66 24.27 3.17
CA LYS A 311 -17.46 24.34 4.40
C LYS A 311 -16.60 24.80 5.57
N GLU A 312 -15.37 24.33 5.68
CA GLU A 312 -14.37 24.76 6.68
C GLU A 312 -13.88 26.19 6.43
N ALA A 313 -13.72 26.58 5.17
CA ALA A 313 -13.42 27.96 4.76
C ALA A 313 -14.57 28.96 5.07
N LYS A 314 -15.76 28.49 5.49
CA LYS A 314 -16.82 29.37 6.04
C LYS A 314 -16.53 29.83 7.48
N GLY A 315 -15.58 29.22 8.18
CA GLY A 315 -15.25 29.54 9.58
C GLY A 315 -14.18 30.61 9.78
N ASN A 316 -13.38 30.96 8.77
CA ASN A 316 -12.27 31.91 8.89
C ASN A 316 -12.20 32.86 7.68
N ALA A 317 -13.16 33.79 7.61
CA ALA A 317 -13.12 34.90 6.68
C ALA A 317 -12.15 35.98 7.19
N THR A 318 -10.83 35.76 7.06
CA THR A 318 -9.83 36.86 7.15
C THR A 318 -8.42 36.52 6.67
N ASN A 319 -8.09 35.28 6.28
CA ASN A 319 -6.76 34.97 5.77
C ASN A 319 -6.81 33.95 4.63
N PHE A 320 -7.15 34.40 3.42
CA PHE A 320 -6.76 33.68 2.20
C PHE A 320 -5.27 33.93 1.93
N LYS A 321 -4.41 33.34 2.77
CA LYS A 321 -3.09 32.90 2.29
C LYS A 321 -3.32 31.54 1.67
N LEU A 322 -2.90 31.37 0.42
CA LEU A 322 -2.81 30.08 -0.25
C LEU A 322 -2.10 29.08 0.69
N ILE A 323 -2.87 28.25 1.38
CA ILE A 323 -2.33 27.07 2.03
C ILE A 323 -2.16 26.08 0.89
N ARG A 324 -0.91 25.94 0.42
CA ARG A 324 -0.53 24.81 -0.43
C ARG A 324 -1.10 23.55 0.23
N PRO A 325 -1.73 22.63 -0.52
CA PRO A 325 -2.13 21.34 0.03
C PRO A 325 -0.91 20.78 0.74
N LYS A 326 -0.99 20.64 2.06
CA LYS A 326 0.05 19.94 2.80
C LYS A 326 0.10 18.57 2.16
N ALA A 327 1.21 18.29 1.48
CA ALA A 327 1.61 16.95 1.11
C ALA A 327 1.22 16.03 2.27
N LEU A 328 0.45 15.00 1.96
CA LEU A 328 0.35 13.80 2.78
C LEU A 328 1.76 13.21 2.85
N LYS A 329 2.60 13.82 3.69
CA LYS A 329 3.68 13.14 4.36
C LYS A 329 3.02 12.30 5.44
N ARG A 330 2.89 11.02 5.18
CA ARG A 330 3.27 9.97 6.12
C ARG A 330 3.43 8.66 5.38
#